data_AF-A0A662FA06-F1
#
_entry.id   AF-A0A662FA06-F1
#
_cell.length_a   1.000
_cell.length_b   1.000
_cell.length_c   1.000
_cell.angle_alpha   90.00
_cell.angle_beta   90.00
_cell.angle_gamma   90.00
#
_symmetry.space_group_name_H-M   'P 1'
#
loop_
_entity.id
_entity.type
_entity.pdbx_description
1 polymer ?
#
loop_
_entity_poly.entity_id
_entity_poly.type
_entity_poly.pdbx_seq_one_letter_code
_entity_poly.pdbx_strand_id
1 'polypeptide(L)'
;MEIIEQNPINMVELHSEIAKIKKRDKEVNFRVGKIEEYLNYYVKLKPSEAKQLKEELEKLSIPRLKDLHIHKLIDIMPTTAEDVAVVLDGYPITITKTNCAQIAETLKKFKKD
;
A
#
# COMPACT_ATOMS: atom_id res chain seq x y z
N MET A 1 22.09 16.84 -7.61
CA MET A 1 20.78 16.27 -8.00
C MET A 1 19.78 16.83 -7.02
N GLU A 2 18.79 17.56 -7.50
CA GLU A 2 17.74 18.16 -6.67
C GLU A 2 16.48 17.31 -6.80
N ILE A 3 15.79 17.09 -5.68
CA ILE A 3 14.53 16.35 -5.66
C ILE A 3 13.42 17.34 -6.01
N ILE A 4 12.73 17.10 -7.12
CA ILE A 4 11.60 17.93 -7.58
C ILE A 4 10.31 17.49 -6.90
N GLU A 5 10.10 16.18 -6.74
CA GLU A 5 8.90 15.59 -6.15
C GLU A 5 9.21 14.21 -5.57
N GLN A 6 8.47 13.81 -4.53
CA GLN A 6 8.53 12.47 -3.96
C GLN A 6 7.13 12.00 -3.59
N ASN A 7 6.72 10.88 -4.17
CA ASN A 7 5.43 10.24 -3.89
C ASN A 7 5.66 8.85 -3.29
N PRO A 8 4.85 8.45 -2.29
CA PRO A 8 4.88 7.10 -1.78
C PRO A 8 4.39 6.12 -2.85
N ILE A 9 4.89 4.88 -2.78
CA ILE A 9 4.37 3.75 -3.54
C ILE A 9 4.15 2.58 -2.59
N ASN A 10 3.17 1.74 -2.88
CA ASN A 10 2.92 0.51 -2.15
C ASN A 10 3.72 -0.66 -2.74
N MET A 11 3.75 -1.80 -2.05
CA MET A 11 4.47 -3.00 -2.46
C MET A 11 3.99 -3.55 -3.81
N VAL A 12 2.70 -3.41 -4.16
CA VAL A 12 2.14 -3.87 -5.44
C VAL A 12 2.70 -3.05 -6.60
N GLU A 13 2.77 -1.73 -6.42
CA GLU A 13 3.36 -0.79 -7.37
C GLU A 13 4.87 -1.02 -7.48
N LEU A 14 5.57 -1.16 -6.35
CA LEU A 14 6.99 -1.45 -6.33
C LEU A 14 7.30 -2.77 -7.06
N HIS A 15 6.48 -3.80 -6.90
CA HIS A 15 6.65 -5.07 -7.62
C HIS A 15 6.57 -4.87 -9.14
N SER A 16 5.62 -4.04 -9.58
CA SER A 16 5.50 -3.66 -11.00
C SER A 16 6.70 -2.86 -11.50
N GLU A 17 7.24 -1.95 -10.69
CA GLU A 17 8.44 -1.16 -11.02
C GLU A 17 9.69 -2.03 -11.08
N ILE A 18 9.87 -2.98 -10.17
CA ILE A 18 10.99 -3.94 -10.19
C ILE A 18 10.96 -4.77 -11.48
N ALA A 19 9.77 -5.22 -11.92
CA ALA A 19 9.63 -5.93 -13.19
C ALA A 19 10.02 -5.08 -14.41
N LYS A 20 9.72 -3.77 -14.40
CA LYS A 20 10.16 -2.84 -15.46
C LYS A 20 11.67 -2.62 -15.42
N ILE A 21 12.24 -2.43 -14.23
CA ILE A 21 13.68 -2.27 -14.02
C ILE A 21 14.43 -3.49 -14.58
N LYS A 22 14.02 -4.71 -14.24
CA LYS A 22 14.64 -5.94 -14.76
C LYS A 22 14.55 -6.11 -16.28
N LYS A 23 13.49 -5.60 -16.90
CA LYS A 23 13.35 -5.61 -18.37
C LYS A 23 14.29 -4.62 -19.04
N ARG A 24 14.49 -3.45 -18.42
CA ARG A 24 15.37 -2.39 -18.92
C ARG A 24 16.85 -2.71 -18.68
N ASP A 25 17.14 -3.13 -17.46
CA ASP A 25 18.48 -3.35 -16.94
C ASP A 25 18.71 -4.87 -16.93
N LYS A 26 19.43 -5.37 -17.94
CA LYS A 26 19.63 -6.81 -18.19
C LYS A 26 20.19 -7.58 -16.98
N GLU A 27 20.89 -6.89 -16.08
CA GLU A 27 21.43 -7.42 -14.84
C GLU A 27 21.08 -6.46 -13.69
N VAL A 28 20.44 -7.00 -12.65
CA VAL A 28 20.10 -6.25 -11.44
C VAL A 28 20.96 -6.71 -10.27
N ASN A 29 21.30 -5.80 -9.37
CA ASN A 29 22.14 -6.13 -8.23
C ASN A 29 21.43 -7.06 -7.22
N PHE A 30 22.20 -7.64 -6.31
CA PHE A 30 21.71 -8.55 -5.26
C PHE A 30 20.55 -7.99 -4.42
N ARG A 31 20.54 -6.68 -4.14
CA ARG A 31 19.49 -6.04 -3.32
C ARG A 31 18.14 -6.05 -4.03
N VAL A 32 18.13 -5.81 -5.35
CA VAL A 32 16.92 -5.89 -6.16
C VAL A 32 16.35 -7.30 -6.13
N GLY A 33 17.20 -8.32 -6.24
CA GLY A 33 16.77 -9.72 -6.11
C GLY A 33 16.12 -10.02 -4.76
N LYS A 34 16.69 -9.53 -3.65
CA LYS A 34 16.10 -9.72 -2.31
C LYS A 34 14.75 -9.01 -2.13
N ILE A 35 14.61 -7.81 -2.69
CA ILE A 35 13.34 -7.09 -2.68
C ILE A 35 12.30 -7.84 -3.52
N GLU A 36 12.68 -8.35 -4.70
CA GLU A 36 11.79 -9.14 -5.54
C GLU A 36 11.30 -10.41 -4.84
N GLU A 37 12.20 -11.17 -4.20
CA GLU A 37 11.84 -12.35 -3.40
C GLU A 37 10.82 -11.99 -2.31
N TYR A 38 11.05 -10.90 -1.58
CA TYR A 38 10.13 -10.40 -0.57
C TYR A 38 8.76 -10.05 -1.17
N LEU A 39 8.74 -9.28 -2.26
CA LEU A 39 7.50 -8.85 -2.91
C LEU A 39 6.72 -10.04 -3.48
N ASN A 40 7.38 -11.03 -4.07
CA ASN A 40 6.73 -12.25 -4.56
C ASN A 40 6.01 -13.02 -3.44
N TYR A 41 6.53 -12.96 -2.21
CA TYR A 41 5.90 -13.62 -1.06
C TYR A 41 4.71 -12.83 -0.51
N TYR A 42 4.87 -11.51 -0.32
CA TYR A 42 3.90 -10.67 0.39
C TYR A 42 2.84 -10.01 -0.51
N VAL A 43 3.12 -9.75 -1.78
CA VAL A 43 2.17 -9.11 -2.71
C VAL A 43 1.14 -10.14 -3.17
N LYS A 44 -0.09 -10.02 -2.67
CA LYS A 44 -1.24 -10.88 -3.06
C LYS A 44 -2.24 -10.21 -4.00
N LEU A 45 -2.21 -8.87 -4.05
CA LEU A 45 -3.08 -8.07 -4.91
C LEU A 45 -2.49 -7.92 -6.31
N LYS A 46 -3.36 -7.90 -7.31
CA LYS A 46 -3.01 -7.49 -8.67
C LYS A 46 -2.90 -5.95 -8.71
N PRO A 47 -2.09 -5.38 -9.63
CA PRO A 47 -1.97 -3.93 -9.77
C PRO A 47 -3.31 -3.20 -9.98
N SER A 48 -4.25 -3.81 -10.71
CA SER A 48 -5.60 -3.26 -10.92
C SER A 48 -6.42 -3.22 -9.64
N GLU A 49 -6.31 -4.25 -8.80
CA GLU A 49 -7.03 -4.34 -7.52
C GLU A 49 -6.47 -3.31 -6.53
N ALA A 50 -5.15 -3.15 -6.46
CA ALA A 50 -4.50 -2.14 -5.62
C ALA A 50 -4.90 -0.72 -6.03
N LYS A 51 -4.96 -0.44 -7.34
CA LYS A 51 -5.44 0.84 -7.86
C LYS A 51 -6.89 1.10 -7.48
N GLN A 52 -7.78 0.13 -7.69
CA GLN A 52 -9.19 0.27 -7.34
C GLN A 52 -9.37 0.47 -5.83
N LEU A 53 -8.64 -0.28 -5.00
CA LEU A 53 -8.67 -0.16 -3.55
C LEU A 53 -8.21 1.24 -3.10
N LYS A 54 -7.14 1.77 -3.70
CA LYS A 54 -6.68 3.15 -3.45
C LYS A 54 -7.81 4.15 -3.72
N GLU A 55 -8.45 4.06 -4.89
CA GLU A 55 -9.56 4.94 -5.27
C GLU A 55 -10.76 4.81 -4.32
N GLU A 56 -11.09 3.59 -3.85
CA GLU A 56 -12.16 3.39 -2.87
C GLU A 56 -11.82 4.03 -1.52
N LEU A 57 -10.57 3.92 -1.06
CA LEU A 57 -10.12 4.52 0.19
C LEU A 57 -10.08 6.06 0.12
N GLU A 58 -9.67 6.63 -1.01
CA GLU A 58 -9.69 8.08 -1.24
C GLU A 58 -11.12 8.63 -1.23
N LYS A 59 -12.08 7.90 -1.82
CA LYS A 59 -13.50 8.30 -1.86
C LYS A 59 -14.14 8.36 -0.47
N LEU A 60 -13.60 7.65 0.53
CA LEU A 60 -14.08 7.77 1.90
C LEU A 60 -13.87 9.18 2.49
N SER A 61 -13.01 10.00 1.87
CA SER A 61 -12.77 11.40 2.26
C SER A 61 -12.47 11.56 3.75
N ILE A 62 -11.71 10.61 4.31
CA ILE A 62 -11.43 10.57 5.75
C ILE A 62 -10.46 11.71 6.11
N PRO A 63 -10.82 12.57 7.08
CA PRO A 63 -9.96 13.69 7.46
C PRO A 63 -8.57 13.21 7.90
N ARG A 64 -7.52 13.92 7.43
CA ARG A 64 -6.11 13.67 7.76
C ARG A 64 -5.54 12.35 7.24
N LEU A 65 -6.34 11.49 6.62
CA LEU A 65 -5.85 10.33 5.87
C LEU A 65 -5.24 10.84 4.55
N LYS A 66 -3.93 10.69 4.41
CA LYS A 66 -3.16 11.14 3.25
C LYS A 66 -2.71 9.94 2.44
N ASP A 67 -2.21 10.21 1.23
CA ASP A 67 -1.70 9.23 0.28
C ASP A 67 -0.75 8.20 0.93
N LEU A 68 0.24 8.65 1.70
CA LEU A 68 1.18 7.78 2.43
C LEU A 68 0.48 6.73 3.30
N HIS A 69 -0.59 7.10 4.00
CA HIS A 69 -1.34 6.19 4.87
C HIS A 69 -2.13 5.18 4.03
N ILE A 70 -2.68 5.61 2.89
CA ILE A 70 -3.41 4.73 1.98
C ILE A 70 -2.49 3.68 1.39
N HIS A 71 -1.29 4.08 0.93
CA HIS A 71 -0.28 3.12 0.48
C HIS A 71 0.09 2.12 1.59
N LYS A 72 0.25 2.59 2.83
CA LYS A 72 0.54 1.71 3.96
C LYS A 72 -0.60 0.73 4.28
N LEU A 73 -1.85 1.17 4.16
CA LEU A 73 -3.02 0.32 4.38
C LEU A 73 -3.13 -0.77 3.30
N ILE A 74 -2.80 -0.45 2.04
CA ILE A 74 -2.73 -1.42 0.93
C ILE A 74 -1.62 -2.44 1.19
N ASP A 75 -0.50 -2.03 1.78
CA ASP A 75 0.62 -2.91 2.13
C ASP A 75 0.28 -3.92 3.22
N ILE A 76 -0.44 -3.48 4.26
CA ILE A 76 -0.70 -4.30 5.45
C ILE A 76 -2.01 -5.07 5.35
N MET A 77 -2.99 -4.55 4.60
CA MET A 77 -4.33 -5.13 4.47
C MET A 77 -5.03 -5.47 5.81
N PRO A 78 -5.06 -4.54 6.80
CA PRO A 78 -5.74 -4.78 8.07
C PRO A 78 -7.25 -4.97 7.85
N THR A 79 -7.82 -6.05 8.39
CA THR A 79 -9.24 -6.39 8.18
C THR A 79 -10.11 -6.19 9.40
N THR A 80 -9.61 -5.54 10.45
CA THR A 80 -10.42 -5.14 11.60
C THR A 80 -10.18 -3.66 11.93
N ALA A 81 -11.13 -3.03 12.62
CA ALA A 81 -10.99 -1.63 13.01
C ALA A 81 -9.82 -1.45 14.00
N GLU A 82 -9.59 -2.44 14.87
CA GLU A 82 -8.44 -2.47 15.77
C GLU A 82 -7.12 -2.53 14.98
N ASP A 83 -7.00 -3.43 14.00
CA ASP A 83 -5.79 -3.55 13.18
C ASP A 83 -5.51 -2.27 12.40
N VAL A 84 -6.55 -1.63 11.83
CA VAL A 84 -6.42 -0.33 11.15
C VAL A 84 -5.89 0.73 12.12
N ALA A 85 -6.43 0.78 13.35
CA ALA A 85 -5.95 1.72 14.35
C ALA A 85 -4.48 1.48 14.71
N VAL A 86 -4.08 0.23 14.88
CA VAL A 86 -2.68 -0.16 15.15
C VAL A 86 -1.74 0.25 14.03
N VAL A 87 -2.14 0.05 12.76
CA VAL A 87 -1.33 0.48 11.60
C VAL A 87 -1.14 2.00 11.57
N LEU A 88 -2.19 2.75 11.95
CA LEU A 88 -2.18 4.21 11.90
C LEU A 88 -1.58 4.87 13.16
N ASP A 89 -1.41 4.13 14.26
CA ASP A 89 -0.83 4.62 15.52
C ASP A 89 0.65 5.05 15.37
N GLY A 90 1.35 4.51 14.37
CA GLY A 90 2.70 4.94 14.02
C GLY A 90 2.77 6.34 13.37
N TYR A 91 1.64 7.00 13.14
CA TYR A 91 1.55 8.31 12.49
C TYR A 91 0.90 9.33 13.43
N PRO A 92 1.26 10.63 13.35
CA PRO A 92 0.69 11.68 14.19
C PRO A 92 -0.70 12.13 13.69
N ILE A 93 -1.61 11.16 13.50
CA ILE A 93 -2.99 11.37 13.07
C ILE A 93 -3.96 10.71 14.05
N THR A 94 -5.15 11.26 14.13
CA THR A 94 -6.24 10.68 14.92
C THR A 94 -7.39 10.40 13.97
N ILE A 95 -7.73 9.12 13.83
CA ILE A 95 -8.85 8.65 13.01
C ILE A 95 -9.93 8.10 13.96
N THR A 96 -11.20 8.41 13.71
CA THR A 96 -12.30 7.95 14.56
C THR A 96 -12.51 6.44 14.40
N LYS A 97 -13.07 5.79 15.43
CA LYS A 97 -13.41 4.35 15.36
C LYS A 97 -14.32 4.03 14.17
N THR A 98 -15.28 4.90 13.87
CA THR A 98 -16.18 4.78 12.71
C THR A 98 -15.39 4.77 11.40
N ASN A 99 -14.44 5.68 11.23
CA ASN A 99 -13.61 5.75 10.02
C ASN A 99 -12.68 4.52 9.92
N CYS A 100 -12.11 4.05 11.02
CA CYS A 100 -11.32 2.81 11.03
C CYS A 100 -12.15 1.60 10.59
N ALA A 101 -13.41 1.50 11.03
CA ALA A 101 -14.32 0.45 10.59
C ALA A 101 -14.61 0.54 9.08
N GLN A 102 -14.87 1.74 8.55
CA GLN A 102 -15.09 1.95 7.11
C GLN A 102 -13.87 1.56 6.25
N ILE A 103 -12.66 1.88 6.73
CA ILE A 103 -11.41 1.46 6.09
C ILE A 103 -11.30 -0.07 6.09
N ALA A 104 -11.50 -0.71 7.24
CA ALA A 104 -11.40 -2.16 7.38
C ALA A 104 -12.41 -2.89 6.47
N GLU A 105 -13.66 -2.41 6.40
CA GLU A 105 -14.68 -2.98 5.51
C GLU A 105 -14.31 -2.82 4.03
N THR A 106 -13.74 -1.67 3.64
CA THR A 106 -13.24 -1.46 2.28
C THR A 106 -12.11 -2.45 1.96
N LEU A 107 -11.14 -2.63 2.86
CA LEU A 107 -10.02 -3.55 2.69
C LEU A 107 -10.46 -5.02 2.61
N LYS A 108 -11.46 -5.42 3.40
CA LYS A 108 -12.01 -6.80 3.39
C LYS A 108 -12.49 -7.24 2.02
N LYS A 109 -13.09 -6.35 1.22
CA LYS A 109 -13.59 -6.68 -0.14
C LYS A 109 -12.49 -7.20 -1.07
N PHE A 110 -11.24 -6.83 -0.80
CA PHE A 110 -10.07 -7.16 -1.62
C PHE A 110 -9.19 -8.23 -0.97
N LYS A 111 -9.52 -8.71 0.23
CA LYS A 111 -8.79 -9.80 0.86
C LYS A 111 -9.07 -11.09 0.08
N LYS A 112 -8.01 -11.76 -0.35
CA LYS A 112 -8.07 -13.12 -0.89
C LYS A 112 -7.80 -14.08 0.26
N ASP A 113 -8.65 -15.09 0.39
CA ASP A 113 -8.47 -16.20 1.35
C ASP A 113 -7.19 -17.01 1.05
#